data_AF-A0AAE3WMY4-F1
#
_entry.id   AF-A0AAE3WMY4-F1
#
_cell.length_a   1.000
_cell.length_b   1.000
_cell.length_c   1.000
_cell.angle_alpha   90.00
_cell.angle_beta   90.00
_cell.angle_gamma   90.00
#
_symmetry.space_group_name_H-M   'P 1'
#
loop_
_entity.id
_entity.type
_entity.pdbx_description
1 polymer ?
#
loop_
_entity_poly.entity_id
_entity_poly.type
_entity_poly.pdbx_seq_one_letter_code
_entity_poly.pdbx_strand_id
1 'polypeptide(L)'
;MRVLKYAILGLLDQCELTGYDITKHFKDSLGQFWSAKHSQIYPELKRLTEEGFIEFDIRIQGKKLEKKVYQITEAGKAELHQWLRTKDPIPETTKDEFMLKTFFISSMDNKEAADLFTHQLLERTKKIDMLEQKLHALTEEDPAAESLHSAQFGHYLVLTRAIEREKGYVRWLEQTLKRIDSSAL
;
A
#
# COMPACT_ATOMS: atom_id res chain seq x y z
N MET A 1 -4.08 8.58 15.53
CA MET A 1 -3.82 9.34 14.29
C MET A 1 -4.74 8.82 13.18
N ARG A 2 -5.45 9.71 12.46
CA ARG A 2 -6.30 9.33 11.31
C ARG A 2 -5.44 9.25 10.06
N VAL A 3 -4.69 8.16 9.87
CA VAL A 3 -3.74 8.07 8.73
C VAL A 3 -4.45 8.08 7.37
N LEU A 4 -5.70 7.60 7.31
CA LEU A 4 -6.53 7.67 6.09
C LEU A 4 -6.74 9.10 5.58
N LYS A 5 -6.79 10.10 6.47
CA LYS A 5 -6.83 11.53 6.12
C LYS A 5 -5.69 11.87 5.16
N TYR A 6 -4.46 11.52 5.52
CA TYR A 6 -3.28 11.92 4.75
C TYR A 6 -3.17 11.17 3.42
N ALA A 7 -3.66 9.92 3.35
CA ALA A 7 -3.77 9.21 2.09
C ALA A 7 -4.77 9.89 1.13
N ILE A 8 -5.91 10.38 1.64
CA ILE A 8 -6.89 11.12 0.82
C ILE A 8 -6.35 12.49 0.42
N LEU A 9 -5.76 13.25 1.35
CA LEU A 9 -5.18 14.56 1.06
C LEU A 9 -4.05 14.45 0.03
N GLY A 10 -3.15 13.47 0.16
CA GLY A 10 -2.07 13.26 -0.79
C GLY A 10 -2.55 12.90 -2.21
N LEU A 11 -3.65 12.16 -2.35
CA LEU A 11 -4.27 11.91 -3.66
C LEU A 11 -4.85 13.19 -4.26
N LEU A 12 -5.56 13.99 -3.45
CA LEU A 12 -6.23 15.21 -3.90
C LEU A 12 -5.27 16.38 -4.16
N ASP A 13 -4.06 16.33 -3.63
CA ASP A 13 -2.98 17.28 -3.94
C ASP A 13 -2.39 17.04 -5.35
N GLN A 14 -2.51 15.84 -5.89
CA GLN A 14 -2.07 15.53 -7.25
C GLN A 14 -3.10 15.96 -8.30
N CYS A 15 -4.38 15.66 -8.05
CA CYS A 15 -5.48 16.04 -8.94
C CYS A 15 -6.84 15.96 -8.25
N GLU A 16 -7.83 16.61 -8.85
CA GLU A 16 -9.23 16.46 -8.45
C GLU A 16 -9.74 15.04 -8.74
N LEU A 17 -10.45 14.43 -7.79
CA LEU A 17 -10.88 13.03 -7.89
C LEU A 17 -12.30 12.84 -7.39
N THR A 18 -13.04 11.91 -7.99
CA THR A 18 -14.30 11.46 -7.39
C THR A 18 -14.04 10.49 -6.25
N GLY A 19 -15.02 10.31 -5.35
CA GLY A 19 -14.91 9.28 -4.30
C GLY A 19 -14.72 7.86 -4.85
N TYR A 20 -15.19 7.62 -6.08
CA TYR A 20 -14.94 6.36 -6.79
C TYR A 20 -13.47 6.24 -7.22
N ASP A 21 -12.89 7.29 -7.79
CA ASP A 21 -11.48 7.29 -8.24
C ASP A 21 -10.54 7.12 -7.04
N ILE A 22 -10.81 7.80 -5.93
CA ILE A 22 -10.07 7.62 -4.67
C ILE A 22 -10.13 6.15 -4.23
N THR A 23 -11.31 5.53 -4.27
CA THR A 23 -11.46 4.10 -3.94
C THR A 23 -10.67 3.21 -4.90
N LYS A 24 -10.60 3.57 -6.18
CA LYS A 24 -9.81 2.84 -7.18
C LYS A 24 -8.31 2.93 -6.87
N HIS A 25 -7.81 4.11 -6.52
CA HIS A 25 -6.40 4.27 -6.11
C HIS A 25 -6.04 3.39 -4.90
N PHE A 26 -6.92 3.25 -3.90
CA PHE A 26 -6.70 2.33 -2.76
C PHE A 26 -6.68 0.84 -3.14
N LYS A 27 -7.33 0.45 -4.24
CA LYS A 27 -7.29 -0.93 -4.74
C LYS A 27 -6.06 -1.21 -5.60
N ASP A 28 -5.53 -0.18 -6.25
CA ASP A 28 -4.48 -0.32 -7.26
C ASP A 28 -3.09 0.01 -6.69
N SER A 29 -2.68 1.29 -6.74
CA SER A 29 -1.33 1.75 -6.40
C SER A 29 -1.09 1.87 -4.89
N LEU A 30 -2.02 2.51 -4.16
CA LEU A 30 -1.92 2.69 -2.70
C LEU A 30 -2.04 1.36 -1.95
N GLY A 31 -2.82 0.41 -2.48
CA GLY A 31 -3.11 -0.87 -1.82
C GLY A 31 -1.89 -1.72 -1.46
N GLN A 32 -0.72 -1.44 -2.03
CA GLN A 32 0.53 -2.14 -1.71
C GLN A 32 1.11 -1.76 -0.34
N PHE A 33 0.76 -0.58 0.19
CA PHE A 33 1.28 -0.06 1.46
C PHE A 33 0.22 0.54 2.38
N TRP A 34 -0.95 0.90 1.84
CA TRP A 34 -2.08 1.37 2.63
C TRP A 34 -3.41 0.93 2.01
N SER A 35 -4.24 0.24 2.78
CA SER A 35 -5.56 -0.18 2.34
C SER A 35 -6.66 0.52 3.13
N ALA A 36 -7.77 0.81 2.45
CA ALA A 36 -8.96 1.37 3.05
C ALA A 36 -10.19 0.78 2.39
N LYS A 37 -11.17 0.40 3.21
CA LYS A 37 -12.47 -0.08 2.70
C LYS A 37 -13.30 1.12 2.24
N HIS A 38 -14.20 0.89 1.30
CA HIS A 38 -15.19 1.88 0.84
C HIS A 38 -15.95 2.50 2.03
N SER A 39 -16.33 1.68 3.01
CA SER A 39 -16.99 2.10 4.25
C SER A 39 -16.14 2.98 5.17
N GLN A 40 -14.84 3.10 4.94
CA GLN A 40 -13.95 4.02 5.66
C GLN A 40 -13.69 5.30 4.85
N ILE A 41 -13.58 5.18 3.52
CA ILE A 41 -13.25 6.31 2.63
C ILE A 41 -14.36 7.36 2.63
N TYR A 42 -15.61 6.98 2.43
CA TYR A 42 -16.71 7.96 2.28
C TYR A 42 -17.03 8.73 3.57
N PRO A 43 -17.05 8.09 4.76
CA PRO A 43 -17.15 8.84 6.01
C PRO A 43 -15.97 9.78 6.24
N GLU A 44 -14.76 9.37 5.82
CA GLU A 44 -13.58 10.23 5.94
C GLU A 44 -13.66 11.44 5.00
N LEU A 45 -14.09 11.26 3.75
CA LEU A 45 -14.34 12.37 2.81
C LEU A 45 -15.33 13.38 3.39
N LYS A 46 -16.43 12.89 3.99
CA LYS A 46 -17.40 13.76 4.66
C LYS A 46 -16.74 14.58 5.77
N ARG A 47 -15.96 13.94 6.66
CA ARG A 47 -15.26 14.62 7.75
C ARG A 47 -14.24 15.64 7.25
N LEU A 48 -13.44 15.31 6.24
CA LEU A 48 -12.47 16.24 5.68
C LEU A 48 -13.13 17.46 5.05
N THR A 49 -14.35 17.29 4.50
CA THR A 49 -15.15 18.41 4.00
C THR A 49 -15.65 19.28 5.15
N GLU A 50 -16.16 18.67 6.22
CA GLU A 50 -16.62 19.38 7.43
C GLU A 50 -15.47 20.11 8.15
N GLU A 51 -14.26 19.56 8.10
CA GLU A 51 -13.03 20.16 8.63
C GLU A 51 -12.44 21.25 7.72
N GLY A 52 -12.97 21.44 6.51
CA GLY A 52 -12.48 22.44 5.54
C GLY A 52 -11.15 22.09 4.88
N PHE A 53 -10.69 20.84 4.99
CA PHE A 53 -9.45 20.38 4.32
C PHE A 53 -9.66 20.01 2.85
N ILE A 54 -10.88 19.65 2.48
CA ILE A 54 -11.27 19.41 1.10
C ILE A 54 -12.61 20.10 0.85
N GLU A 55 -12.89 20.35 -0.42
CA GLU A 55 -14.20 20.77 -0.90
C GLU A 55 -14.62 19.90 -2.08
N PHE A 56 -15.88 20.00 -2.49
CA PHE A 56 -16.35 19.27 -3.66
C PHE A 56 -17.32 20.10 -4.49
N ASP A 57 -17.25 19.88 -5.81
CA ASP A 57 -18.25 20.33 -6.76
C ASP A 57 -19.10 19.16 -7.24
N ILE A 58 -20.35 19.44 -7.59
CA ILE A 58 -21.23 18.48 -8.25
C ILE A 58 -21.09 18.66 -9.76
N ARG A 59 -20.51 17.66 -10.43
CA ARG A 59 -20.42 17.62 -11.89
C ARG A 59 -21.40 16.60 -12.47
N ILE A 60 -22.11 16.99 -13.52
CA ILE A 60 -23.03 16.11 -14.23
C ILE A 60 -22.26 15.34 -15.30
N GLN A 61 -22.28 14.01 -15.23
CA GLN A 61 -21.77 13.14 -16.28
C GLN A 61 -22.93 12.58 -17.11
N GLY A 62 -22.92 12.86 -18.41
CA GLY A 62 -24.00 12.46 -19.33
C GLY A 62 -25.30 13.23 -19.08
N LYS A 63 -26.45 12.54 -19.07
CA LYS A 63 -27.77 13.21 -18.98
C LYS A 63 -28.32 13.36 -17.54
N LYS A 64 -27.83 12.61 -16.55
CA LYS A 64 -28.45 12.55 -15.19
C LYS A 64 -27.54 12.18 -14.02
N LEU A 65 -26.30 11.73 -14.23
CA LEU A 65 -25.49 11.22 -13.11
C LEU A 65 -24.66 12.34 -12.50
N GLU A 66 -25.05 12.79 -11.32
CA GLU A 66 -24.27 13.72 -10.51
C GLU A 66 -23.13 12.99 -9.79
N LYS A 67 -21.92 13.52 -9.93
CA LYS A 67 -20.73 13.04 -9.21
C LYS A 67 -20.13 14.17 -8.40
N LYS A 68 -19.77 13.86 -7.15
CA LYS A 68 -18.94 14.73 -6.32
C LYS A 68 -17.49 14.58 -6.76
N VAL A 69 -16.92 15.67 -7.24
CA VAL A 69 -15.49 15.79 -7.55
C VAL A 69 -14.86 16.57 -6.41
N TYR A 70 -13.95 15.93 -5.68
CA TYR A 70 -13.28 16.53 -4.53
C TYR A 70 -11.99 17.19 -4.96
N GLN A 71 -11.62 18.28 -4.29
CA GLN A 71 -10.34 18.96 -4.41
C GLN A 71 -9.82 19.37 -3.03
N ILE A 72 -8.50 19.41 -2.89
CA ILE A 72 -7.85 19.85 -1.64
C ILE A 72 -7.91 21.37 -1.51
N THR A 73 -8.18 21.87 -0.31
CA THR A 73 -8.12 23.32 -0.01
C THR A 73 -6.70 23.73 0.40
N GLU A 74 -6.43 25.03 0.50
CA GLU A 74 -5.16 25.53 1.04
C GLU A 74 -4.91 25.07 2.49
N ALA A 75 -5.98 24.96 3.30
CA ALA A 75 -5.89 24.38 4.63
C ALA A 75 -5.52 22.89 4.59
N GLY A 76 -6.08 22.13 3.63
CA GLY A 76 -5.74 20.72 3.40
C GLY A 76 -4.29 20.53 2.99
N LYS A 77 -3.77 21.38 2.10
CA LYS A 77 -2.35 21.36 1.68
C LYS A 77 -1.42 21.65 2.85
N ALA A 78 -1.72 22.68 3.65
CA ALA A 78 -0.93 23.03 4.83
C ALA A 78 -0.86 21.86 5.83
N GLU A 79 -2.00 21.21 6.08
CA GLU A 79 -2.10 20.04 6.94
C GLU A 79 -1.31 18.83 6.40
N LEU A 80 -1.39 18.55 5.09
CA LEU A 80 -0.60 17.50 4.44
C LEU A 80 0.90 17.77 4.57
N HIS A 81 1.34 19.01 4.29
CA HIS A 81 2.74 19.39 4.41
C HIS A 81 3.26 19.33 5.85
N GLN A 82 2.44 19.70 6.83
CA GLN A 82 2.79 19.56 8.24
C GLN A 82 3.03 18.09 8.59
N TRP A 83 2.14 17.20 8.16
CA TRP A 83 2.30 15.77 8.39
C TRP A 83 3.58 15.21 7.72
N LEU A 84 3.84 15.56 6.46
CA LEU A 84 5.05 15.13 5.74
C LEU A 84 6.37 15.60 6.40
N ARG A 85 6.35 16.71 7.14
CA ARG A 85 7.52 17.24 7.87
C ARG A 85 7.69 16.62 9.25
N THR A 86 6.68 15.91 9.75
CA THR A 86 6.71 15.32 11.08
C THR A 86 7.65 14.11 11.07
N LYS A 87 8.54 14.05 12.05
CA LYS A 87 9.47 12.93 12.24
C LYS A 87 8.92 12.03 13.33
N ASP A 88 8.12 11.06 12.93
CA ASP A 88 7.57 10.08 13.86
C ASP A 88 8.64 9.06 14.29
N PRO A 89 8.58 8.53 15.53
CA PRO A 89 9.38 7.38 15.90
C PRO A 89 9.02 6.18 15.02
N ILE A 90 9.97 5.25 14.86
CA ILE A 90 9.67 3.99 14.20
C ILE A 90 8.53 3.27 14.94
N PRO A 91 7.54 2.70 14.24
CA PRO A 91 6.47 1.96 14.89
C PRO A 91 7.03 0.71 15.56
N GLU A 92 6.31 0.19 16.55
CA GLU A 92 6.55 -1.14 17.09
C GLU A 92 6.45 -2.20 15.99
N THR A 93 6.98 -3.40 16.27
CA THR A 93 7.03 -4.50 15.31
C THR A 93 5.66 -4.78 14.68
N THR A 94 5.64 -4.84 13.34
CA THR A 94 4.44 -5.20 12.58
C THR A 94 3.96 -6.59 12.97
N LYS A 95 2.65 -6.73 13.19
CA LYS A 95 2.02 -8.03 13.43
C LYS A 95 2.07 -8.87 12.15
N ASP A 96 2.88 -9.93 12.17
CA ASP A 96 2.96 -10.94 11.11
C ASP A 96 2.50 -12.29 11.67
N GLU A 97 1.33 -12.76 11.22
CA GLU A 97 0.74 -14.02 11.66
C GLU A 97 1.60 -15.22 11.26
N PHE A 98 2.27 -15.18 10.10
CA PHE A 98 3.15 -16.26 9.67
C PHE A 98 4.33 -16.38 10.63
N MET A 99 4.93 -15.25 11.04
CA MET A 99 5.99 -15.26 12.04
C MET A 99 5.54 -15.79 13.40
N LEU A 100 4.28 -15.54 13.79
CA LEU A 100 3.72 -16.13 14.99
C LEU A 100 3.58 -17.67 14.87
N LYS A 101 3.16 -18.18 13.70
CA LYS A 101 3.16 -19.63 13.42
C LYS A 101 4.57 -20.21 13.46
N THR A 102 5.54 -19.52 12.85
CA THR A 102 6.96 -19.90 12.91
C THR A 102 7.49 -19.95 14.35
N PHE A 103 7.06 -19.03 15.22
CA PHE A 103 7.47 -19.05 16.62
C PHE A 103 7.02 -20.34 17.36
N PHE A 104 5.85 -20.88 17.00
CA PHE A 104 5.30 -22.11 17.57
C PHE A 104 5.59 -23.38 16.74
N ILE A 105 6.57 -23.32 15.82
CA ILE A 105 6.91 -24.42 14.89
C ILE A 105 7.26 -25.74 15.59
N SER A 106 7.72 -25.69 16.85
CA SER A 106 8.02 -26.89 17.64
C SER A 106 6.82 -27.80 17.90
N SER A 107 5.61 -27.34 17.60
CA SER A 107 4.37 -28.12 17.74
C SER A 107 4.00 -28.88 16.45
N MET A 108 4.80 -28.74 15.38
CA MET A 108 4.61 -29.38 14.08
C MET A 108 5.67 -30.45 13.84
N ASP A 109 5.32 -31.48 13.06
CA ASP A 109 6.34 -32.38 12.50
C ASP A 109 7.08 -31.73 11.31
N ASN A 110 8.17 -32.37 10.86
CA ASN A 110 9.00 -31.82 9.77
C ASN A 110 8.23 -31.67 8.46
N LYS A 111 7.26 -32.53 8.18
CA LYS A 111 6.48 -32.50 6.93
C LYS A 111 5.47 -31.36 6.98
N GLU A 112 4.79 -31.17 8.10
CA GLU A 112 3.87 -30.05 8.34
C GLU A 112 4.61 -28.70 8.26
N ALA A 113 5.78 -28.62 8.89
CA ALA A 113 6.63 -27.43 8.82
C ALA A 113 7.10 -27.14 7.38
N ALA A 114 7.56 -28.16 6.65
CA ALA A 114 7.99 -27.99 5.26
C ALA A 114 6.84 -27.54 4.35
N ASP A 115 5.64 -28.09 4.52
CA ASP A 115 4.45 -27.69 3.74
C ASP A 115 4.06 -26.23 4.00
N LEU A 116 4.00 -25.82 5.28
CA LEU A 116 3.70 -24.45 5.68
C LEU A 116 4.67 -23.44 5.03
N PHE A 117 5.96 -23.73 5.08
CA PHE A 117 6.99 -22.85 4.53
C PHE A 117 7.00 -22.86 2.99
N THR A 118 6.77 -24.01 2.37
CA THR A 118 6.68 -24.14 0.91
C THR A 118 5.50 -23.37 0.36
N HIS A 119 4.34 -23.47 1.02
CA HIS A 119 3.15 -22.68 0.65
C HIS A 119 3.42 -21.18 0.76
N GLN A 120 4.02 -20.74 1.88
CA GLN A 120 4.36 -19.33 2.07
C GLN A 120 5.37 -18.82 1.02
N LEU A 121 6.36 -19.66 0.66
CA LEU A 121 7.34 -19.35 -0.37
C LEU A 121 6.64 -19.14 -1.73
N LEU A 122 5.77 -20.05 -2.13
CA LEU A 122 5.02 -19.96 -3.38
C LEU A 122 4.20 -18.66 -3.47
N GLU A 123 3.44 -18.34 -2.42
CA GLU A 123 2.58 -17.15 -2.42
C GLU A 123 3.38 -15.84 -2.44
N ARG A 124 4.54 -15.80 -1.75
CA ARG A 124 5.41 -14.62 -1.77
C ARG A 124 6.14 -14.46 -3.10
N THR A 125 6.57 -15.55 -3.74
CA THR A 125 7.17 -15.48 -5.08
C THR A 125 6.18 -14.93 -6.10
N LYS A 126 4.93 -15.43 -6.13
CA LYS A 126 3.87 -14.85 -6.99
C LYS A 126 3.65 -13.36 -6.75
N LYS A 127 3.76 -12.92 -5.49
CA LYS A 127 3.63 -11.52 -5.12
C LYS A 127 4.80 -10.67 -5.64
N ILE A 128 6.02 -11.19 -5.63
CA ILE A 128 7.18 -10.53 -6.25
C ILE A 128 6.90 -10.34 -7.74
N ASP A 129 6.48 -11.38 -8.46
CA ASP A 129 6.20 -11.31 -9.90
C ASP A 129 5.16 -10.22 -10.21
N MET A 130 4.06 -10.17 -9.44
CA MET A 130 3.03 -9.14 -9.58
C MET A 130 3.59 -7.72 -9.34
N LEU A 131 4.45 -7.54 -8.32
CA LEU A 131 5.04 -6.25 -8.01
C LEU A 131 6.04 -5.80 -9.07
N GLU A 132 6.84 -6.72 -9.61
CA GLU A 132 7.79 -6.45 -10.69
C GLU A 132 7.07 -6.08 -11.99
N GLN A 133 5.96 -6.75 -12.32
CA GLN A 133 5.12 -6.36 -13.45
C GLN A 133 4.56 -4.94 -13.31
N LYS A 134 4.12 -4.55 -12.10
CA LYS A 134 3.64 -3.19 -11.82
C LYS A 134 4.75 -2.15 -11.94
N LEU A 135 5.94 -2.47 -11.42
CA LEU A 135 7.10 -1.58 -11.54
C LEU A 135 7.49 -1.40 -13.01
N HIS A 136 7.49 -2.49 -13.78
CA HIS A 136 7.79 -2.45 -15.20
C HIS A 136 6.79 -1.57 -15.96
N ALA A 137 5.48 -1.78 -15.78
CA ALA A 137 4.45 -0.95 -16.39
C ALA A 137 4.60 0.54 -16.04
N LEU A 138 4.92 0.85 -14.78
CA LEU A 138 5.19 2.24 -14.35
C LEU A 138 6.35 2.87 -15.12
N THR A 139 7.46 2.13 -15.27
CA THR A 139 8.66 2.63 -15.97
C THR A 139 8.50 2.67 -17.49
N GLU A 140 7.61 1.85 -18.06
CA GLU A 140 7.26 1.93 -19.48
C GLU A 140 6.36 3.15 -19.78
N GLU A 141 5.39 3.43 -18.91
CA GLU A 141 4.50 4.59 -19.02
C GLU A 141 5.24 5.91 -18.77
N ASP A 142 6.13 5.95 -17.77
CA ASP A 142 6.98 7.09 -17.45
C ASP A 142 8.43 6.64 -17.23
N PRO A 143 9.29 6.71 -18.25
CA PRO A 143 10.71 6.39 -18.12
C PRO A 143 11.45 7.28 -17.12
N ALA A 144 10.90 8.46 -16.77
CA ALA A 144 11.46 9.33 -15.76
C ALA A 144 10.97 9.00 -14.34
N ALA A 145 10.16 7.96 -14.13
CA ALA A 145 9.60 7.58 -12.83
C ALA A 145 10.68 7.32 -11.75
N GLU A 146 11.90 6.95 -12.14
CA GLU A 146 13.03 6.75 -11.22
C GLU A 146 13.69 8.05 -10.77
N SER A 147 13.40 9.17 -11.45
CA SER A 147 13.97 10.47 -11.17
C SER A 147 13.24 11.16 -10.03
N LEU A 148 13.99 11.78 -9.12
CA LEU A 148 13.45 12.60 -8.02
C LEU A 148 12.46 13.68 -8.48
N HIS A 149 12.58 14.13 -9.73
CA HIS A 149 11.73 15.17 -10.30
C HIS A 149 10.43 14.65 -10.94
N SER A 150 10.25 13.33 -11.08
CA SER A 150 9.00 12.78 -11.59
C SER A 150 7.92 12.79 -10.52
N ALA A 151 6.69 13.10 -10.92
CA ALA A 151 5.50 12.93 -10.09
C ALA A 151 5.30 11.47 -9.64
N GLN A 152 5.85 10.51 -10.40
CA GLN A 152 5.76 9.08 -10.11
C GLN A 152 6.87 8.55 -9.20
N PHE A 153 7.84 9.38 -8.81
CA PHE A 153 8.95 8.96 -7.97
C PHE A 153 8.50 8.33 -6.65
N GLY A 154 7.46 8.88 -6.02
CA GLY A 154 6.87 8.27 -4.82
C GLY A 154 6.32 6.86 -5.07
N HIS A 155 5.68 6.63 -6.22
CA HIS A 155 5.15 5.33 -6.59
C HIS A 155 6.26 4.31 -6.87
N TYR A 156 7.33 4.75 -7.55
CA TYR A 156 8.53 3.95 -7.77
C TYR A 156 9.17 3.51 -6.43
N LEU A 157 9.34 4.44 -5.48
CA LEU A 157 9.95 4.15 -4.17
C LEU A 157 9.13 3.12 -3.35
N VAL A 158 7.80 3.21 -3.35
CA VAL A 158 6.97 2.25 -2.61
C VAL A 158 6.97 0.86 -3.25
N LEU A 159 7.00 0.78 -4.59
CA LEU A 159 7.08 -0.49 -5.31
C LEU A 159 8.43 -1.18 -5.09
N THR A 160 9.54 -0.46 -5.28
CA THR A 160 10.89 -0.99 -5.04
C THR A 160 11.06 -1.43 -3.58
N ARG A 161 10.58 -0.63 -2.61
CA ARG A 161 10.59 -1.02 -1.19
C ARG A 161 9.77 -2.28 -0.91
N ALA A 162 8.63 -2.45 -1.57
CA ALA A 162 7.78 -3.63 -1.44
C ALA A 162 8.46 -4.87 -2.03
N ILE A 163 9.07 -4.75 -3.21
CA ILE A 163 9.83 -5.84 -3.86
C ILE A 163 10.99 -6.29 -2.97
N GLU A 164 11.80 -5.35 -2.46
CA GLU A 164 12.92 -5.67 -1.57
C GLU A 164 12.46 -6.38 -0.28
N ARG A 165 11.31 -5.99 0.27
CA ARG A 165 10.72 -6.67 1.43
C ARG A 165 10.39 -8.13 1.12
N GLU A 166 9.69 -8.38 0.01
CA GLU A 166 9.27 -9.73 -0.36
C GLU A 166 10.48 -10.60 -0.77
N LYS A 167 11.46 -10.04 -1.50
CA LYS A 167 12.72 -10.73 -1.84
C LYS A 167 13.51 -11.14 -0.59
N GLY A 168 13.59 -10.26 0.41
CA GLY A 168 14.20 -10.59 1.70
C GLY A 168 13.47 -11.73 2.41
N TYR A 169 12.13 -11.72 2.38
CA TYR A 169 11.30 -12.76 2.99
C TYR A 169 11.46 -14.12 2.28
N VAL A 170 11.42 -14.14 0.95
CA VAL A 170 11.64 -15.34 0.13
C VAL A 170 13.01 -15.95 0.43
N ARG A 171 14.06 -15.13 0.47
CA ARG A 171 15.42 -15.59 0.79
C ARG A 171 15.49 -16.25 2.17
N TRP A 172 14.78 -15.71 3.16
CA TRP A 172 14.70 -16.30 4.49
C TRP A 172 13.91 -17.63 4.50
N LEU A 173 12.80 -17.73 3.76
CA LEU A 173 12.03 -18.96 3.61
C LEU A 173 12.87 -20.08 2.97
N GLU A 174 13.57 -19.77 1.88
CA GLU A 174 14.47 -20.71 1.20
C GLU A 174 15.58 -21.23 2.13
N GLN A 175 16.18 -20.34 2.92
CA GLN A 175 17.19 -20.72 3.91
C GLN A 175 16.62 -21.59 5.03
N THR A 176 15.36 -21.35 5.41
CA THR A 176 14.70 -22.10 6.48
C THR A 176 14.29 -23.49 6.01
N LEU A 177 13.73 -23.62 4.81
CA LEU A 177 13.39 -24.92 4.20
C LEU A 177 14.61 -25.84 4.12
N LYS A 178 15.77 -25.32 3.69
CA LYS A 178 17.03 -26.08 3.68
C LYS A 178 17.41 -26.64 5.05
N ARG A 179 17.10 -25.92 6.14
CA ARG A 179 17.36 -26.38 7.52
C ARG A 179 16.38 -27.45 7.97
N ILE A 180 15.10 -27.31 7.61
CA ILE A 180 14.06 -28.32 7.90
C ILE A 180 14.42 -29.63 7.20
N ASP A 181 14.78 -29.57 5.91
CA ASP A 181 15.19 -30.75 5.13
C ASP A 181 16.45 -31.41 5.70
N SER A 182 17.42 -30.61 6.16
CA SER A 182 18.66 -31.12 6.77
C SER A 182 18.44 -31.78 8.15
N SER A 183 17.33 -31.48 8.82
CA SER A 183 16.96 -32.05 10.12
C SER A 183 16.15 -33.35 10.03
N ALA A 184 15.82 -33.78 8.81
CA ALA A 184 15.15 -35.05 8.54
C ALA A 184 16.11 -36.22 8.28
N LEU A 185 17.44 -35.96 8.31
CA LEU A 185 18.54 -36.94 8.25
C LEU A 185 19.12 -37.17 9.65
#